data_AF-A0A645DBP3-F1
#
_entry.id   AF-A0A645DBP3-F1
#
_cell.length_a   1.000
_cell.length_b   1.000
_cell.length_c   1.000
_cell.angle_alpha   90.00
_cell.angle_beta   90.00
_cell.angle_gamma   90.00
#
_symmetry.space_group_name_H-M   'P 1'
#
loop_
_entity.id
_entity.type
_entity.pdbx_description
1 polymer ?
#
loop_
_entity_poly.entity_id
_entity_poly.type
_entity_poly.pdbx_seq_one_letter_code
_entity_poly.pdbx_strand_id
1 'polypeptide(L)'
;MAHAYEMVWQNDSPMREILLDQVIEVKKTLTEQYPEFELNVIPAMTYGNPGIDSALNRLLQDIPDHIILLPLFPQYSATSTAPLYDALAKWILTQRNLPGLSIIRDYYQHPAFIQALAQSVRDYQAVHGQPEKLLMSFHGIPQPYADKGDPYADRCRITAQLLADALGLSEEQWAISFQSRFGKQEWVKPYTDALLEEWGKQGVKSVQVMSPAFSADCLETLEELALQNAEMFQSAGGGEYAYIPALNSRPDHIALLSTLLQANLDGLKQTFAH
;
A
#
# COMPACT_ATOMS: atom_id res chain seq x y z
N MET A 1 -20.56 -9.43 9.72
CA MET A 1 -20.49 -8.04 10.18
C MET A 1 -20.04 -7.83 11.65
N ALA A 2 -20.14 -8.79 12.59
CA ALA A 2 -19.63 -8.57 13.97
C ALA A 2 -18.44 -9.46 14.38
N HIS A 3 -18.17 -10.57 13.67
CA HIS A 3 -17.16 -11.55 14.08
C HIS A 3 -15.71 -11.20 13.67
N ALA A 4 -15.49 -10.48 12.56
CA ALA A 4 -14.15 -10.04 12.15
C ALA A 4 -13.62 -8.90 13.03
N TYR A 5 -14.52 -8.11 13.64
CA TYR A 5 -14.19 -6.95 14.47
C TYR A 5 -13.54 -7.34 15.80
N GLU A 6 -13.92 -8.48 16.41
CA GLU A 6 -13.40 -8.90 17.72
C GLU A 6 -12.05 -9.65 17.63
N MET A 7 -11.70 -10.23 16.48
CA MET A 7 -10.48 -11.05 16.36
C MET A 7 -9.20 -10.25 16.07
N VAL A 8 -9.30 -9.02 15.56
CA VAL A 8 -8.14 -8.22 15.14
C VAL A 8 -7.95 -6.95 15.99
N TRP A 9 -8.94 -6.55 16.80
CA TRP A 9 -8.82 -5.45 17.74
C TRP A 9 -8.32 -5.94 19.10
N GLN A 10 -7.02 -5.81 19.34
CA GLN A 10 -6.47 -5.96 20.69
C GLN A 10 -6.55 -4.62 21.45
N ASN A 11 -6.03 -3.53 20.87
CA ASN A 11 -6.07 -2.17 21.45
C ASN A 11 -6.37 -1.07 20.43
N ASP A 12 -5.93 -1.21 19.17
CA ASP A 12 -6.08 -0.21 18.12
C ASP A 12 -6.33 -0.84 16.74
N SER A 13 -6.71 -0.06 15.72
CA SER A 13 -6.89 -0.58 14.37
C SER A 13 -5.56 -1.16 13.84
N PRO A 14 -5.56 -2.34 13.19
CA PRO A 14 -4.32 -3.01 12.76
C PRO A 14 -3.44 -2.13 11.88
N MET A 15 -4.05 -1.39 10.96
CA MET A 15 -3.36 -0.44 10.09
C MET A 15 -2.60 0.64 10.87
N ARG A 16 -3.15 1.10 12.00
CA ARG A 16 -2.50 2.13 12.84
C ARG A 16 -1.35 1.54 13.64
N GLU A 17 -1.50 0.35 14.20
CA GLU A 17 -0.41 -0.33 14.92
C GLU A 17 0.76 -0.60 13.97
N ILE A 18 0.48 -1.16 12.78
CA ILE A 18 1.49 -1.41 11.75
C ILE A 18 2.16 -0.12 11.27
N LEU A 19 1.40 0.98 11.09
CA LEU A 19 1.97 2.28 10.73
C LEU A 19 2.94 2.80 11.80
N LEU A 20 2.60 2.64 13.08
CA LEU A 20 3.47 3.06 14.18
C LEU A 20 4.77 2.24 14.20
N ASP A 21 4.67 0.92 14.00
CA ASP A 21 5.84 0.05 13.90
C ASP A 21 6.74 0.44 12.71
N GLN A 22 6.14 0.70 11.55
CA GLN A 22 6.86 1.17 10.36
C GLN A 22 7.61 2.48 10.65
N VAL A 23 6.98 3.44 11.33
CA VAL A 23 7.63 4.70 11.70
C VAL A 23 8.78 4.48 12.67
N ILE A 24 8.61 3.63 13.68
CA ILE A 24 9.66 3.34 14.67
C ILE A 24 10.89 2.75 13.98
N GLU A 25 10.72 1.74 13.13
CA GLU A 25 11.83 1.05 12.47
C GLU A 25 12.50 1.92 11.39
N VAL A 26 11.73 2.69 10.62
CA VAL A 26 12.27 3.64 9.64
C VAL A 26 13.03 4.76 10.37
N LYS A 27 12.48 5.33 11.45
CA LYS A 27 13.16 6.37 12.23
C LYS A 27 14.50 5.88 12.75
N LYS A 28 14.51 4.71 13.39
CA LYS A 28 15.73 4.07 13.90
C LYS A 28 16.77 3.93 12.79
N THR A 29 16.38 3.32 11.67
CA THR A 29 17.27 3.08 10.52
C THR A 29 17.88 4.37 9.98
N LEU A 30 17.06 5.42 9.78
CA LEU A 30 17.53 6.67 9.19
C LEU A 30 18.35 7.52 10.15
N THR A 31 18.00 7.57 11.45
CA THR A 31 18.78 8.31 12.45
C THR A 31 20.18 7.71 12.62
N GLU A 32 20.33 6.39 12.53
CA GLU A 32 21.64 5.73 12.56
C GLU A 32 22.48 6.02 11.30
N GLN A 33 21.84 6.11 10.13
CA GLN A 33 22.51 6.33 8.84
C GLN A 33 22.84 7.80 8.54
N TYR A 34 22.09 8.73 9.11
CA TYR A 34 22.19 10.18 8.87
C TYR A 34 22.33 10.95 10.20
N PRO A 35 23.38 10.69 11.01
CA PRO A 35 23.56 11.32 12.32
C PRO A 35 23.78 12.84 12.26
N GLU A 36 24.09 13.39 11.09
CA GLU A 36 24.22 14.84 10.87
C GLU A 36 22.87 15.58 10.83
N PHE A 37 21.76 14.87 10.68
CA PHE A 37 20.41 15.45 10.63
C PHE A 37 19.65 15.18 11.92
N GLU A 38 18.94 16.20 12.42
CA GLU A 38 17.91 16.01 13.43
C GLU A 38 16.62 15.45 12.78
N LEU A 39 16.59 14.13 12.58
CA LEU A 39 15.48 13.48 11.87
C LEU A 39 14.29 13.17 12.77
N ASN A 40 13.13 13.68 12.37
CA ASN A 40 11.83 13.31 12.92
C ASN A 40 10.98 12.62 11.86
N VAL A 41 10.68 11.34 12.09
CA VAL A 41 9.73 10.57 11.28
C VAL A 41 8.44 10.43 12.09
N ILE A 42 7.32 10.85 11.52
CA ILE A 42 6.03 10.85 12.19
C ILE A 42 4.95 10.20 11.30
N PRO A 43 4.00 9.46 11.90
CA PRO A 43 2.84 8.95 11.18
C PRO A 43 1.86 10.08 10.85
N ALA A 44 1.22 9.99 9.68
CA ALA A 44 0.14 10.90 9.29
C ALA A 44 -0.89 10.15 8.42
N MET A 45 -2.17 10.36 8.71
CA MET A 45 -3.30 9.74 8.02
C MET A 45 -4.17 10.82 7.39
N THR A 46 -4.66 10.60 6.17
CA THR A 46 -5.65 11.48 5.55
C THR A 46 -6.97 11.45 6.32
N TYR A 47 -7.40 10.24 6.70
CA TYR A 47 -8.59 9.97 7.47
C TYR A 47 -8.19 9.10 8.66
N GLY A 48 -8.32 9.63 9.87
CA GLY A 48 -7.91 8.94 11.09
C GLY A 48 -7.05 9.80 12.00
N ASN A 49 -6.54 9.17 13.06
CA ASN A 49 -5.67 9.80 14.05
C ASN A 49 -4.38 8.98 14.14
N PRO A 50 -3.19 9.55 13.86
CA PRO A 50 -2.90 10.98 13.71
C PRO A 50 -3.23 11.54 12.33
N GLY A 51 -4.06 12.58 12.27
CA GLY A 51 -4.44 13.24 11.02
C GLY A 51 -3.33 14.15 10.49
N ILE A 52 -3.15 14.18 9.16
CA ILE A 52 -2.10 14.98 8.51
C ILE A 52 -2.18 16.48 8.85
N ASP A 53 -3.37 17.06 8.92
CA ASP A 53 -3.54 18.48 9.31
C ASP A 53 -3.05 18.73 10.74
N SER A 54 -3.30 17.80 11.66
CA SER A 54 -2.82 17.87 13.05
C SER A 54 -1.31 17.71 13.11
N ALA A 55 -0.75 16.81 12.30
CA ALA A 55 0.70 16.61 12.20
C ALA A 55 1.41 17.87 11.70
N LEU A 56 0.91 18.47 10.61
CA LEU A 56 1.45 19.70 10.04
C LEU A 56 1.31 20.90 10.99
N ASN A 57 0.18 21.02 11.69
CA ASN A 57 -0.03 22.11 12.65
C ASN A 57 0.87 22.02 13.88
N ARG A 58 1.31 20.82 14.28
CA ARG A 58 2.31 20.67 15.36
C ARG A 58 3.67 21.25 14.98
N LEU A 59 4.01 21.28 13.69
CA LEU A 59 5.25 21.88 13.19
C LEU A 59 5.27 23.42 13.32
N LEU A 60 4.14 24.07 13.60
CA LEU A 60 4.10 25.53 13.76
C LEU A 60 4.90 26.03 14.96
N GLN A 61 5.13 25.18 15.97
CA GLN A 61 5.93 25.53 17.14
C GLN A 61 7.44 25.43 16.86
N ASP A 62 7.82 24.57 15.93
CA ASP A 62 9.20 24.27 15.57
C ASP A 62 9.23 23.78 14.11
N ILE A 63 9.43 24.72 13.18
CA ILE A 63 9.39 24.44 11.74
C ILE A 63 10.74 23.83 11.35
N PRO A 64 10.77 22.59 10.82
CA PRO A 64 12.02 21.96 10.39
C PRO A 64 12.59 22.68 9.16
N ASP A 65 13.87 22.51 8.86
CA ASP A 65 14.45 23.09 7.64
C ASP A 65 13.88 22.47 6.35
N HIS A 66 13.47 21.20 6.41
CA HIS A 66 12.92 20.47 5.27
C HIS A 66 11.87 19.43 5.70
N ILE A 67 10.84 19.23 4.88
CA ILE A 67 9.81 18.20 5.03
C ILE A 67 9.85 17.26 3.82
N ILE A 68 9.91 15.95 4.08
CA ILE A 68 9.75 14.91 3.06
C ILE A 68 8.40 14.22 3.29
N LEU A 69 7.49 14.31 2.32
CA LEU A 69 6.22 13.59 2.32
C LEU A 69 6.38 12.27 1.57
N LEU A 70 6.24 11.16 2.30
CA LEU A 70 6.19 9.80 1.76
C LEU A 70 4.76 9.23 1.91
N PRO A 71 3.93 9.28 0.86
CA PRO A 71 2.70 8.49 0.81
C PRO A 71 3.02 7.00 0.89
N LEU A 72 2.29 6.25 1.70
CA LEU A 72 2.45 4.79 1.79
C LEU A 72 1.62 4.01 0.74
N PHE A 73 1.06 4.72 -0.24
CA PHE A 73 0.39 4.14 -1.40
C PHE A 73 1.42 4.01 -2.54
N PRO A 74 1.78 2.79 -2.99
CA PRO A 74 2.80 2.62 -4.02
C PRO A 74 2.36 3.20 -5.37
N GLN A 75 1.07 3.08 -5.71
CA GLN A 75 0.46 3.65 -6.91
C GLN A 75 -0.28 4.94 -6.55
N TYR A 76 0.16 6.07 -7.11
CA TYR A 76 -0.62 7.33 -7.02
C TYR A 76 -2.04 7.13 -7.55
N SER A 77 -3.00 7.70 -6.83
CA SER A 77 -4.36 7.98 -7.29
C SER A 77 -4.78 9.37 -6.82
N ALA A 78 -5.66 10.03 -7.58
CA ALA A 78 -6.36 11.23 -7.15
C ALA A 78 -7.27 10.97 -5.94
N THR A 79 -7.62 9.71 -5.68
CA THR A 79 -8.50 9.31 -4.57
C THR A 79 -7.77 8.91 -3.29
N SER A 80 -6.44 8.73 -3.32
CA SER A 80 -5.66 8.27 -2.15
C SER A 80 -4.46 9.18 -1.84
N THR A 81 -3.55 9.34 -2.80
CA THR A 81 -2.32 10.12 -2.63
C THR A 81 -2.58 11.62 -2.73
N ALA A 82 -3.39 12.07 -3.69
CA ALA A 82 -3.65 13.50 -3.90
C ALA A 82 -4.25 14.24 -2.68
N PRO A 83 -5.15 13.64 -1.86
CA PRO A 83 -5.61 14.27 -0.62
C PRO A 83 -4.49 14.67 0.35
N LEU A 84 -3.36 13.95 0.37
CA LEU A 84 -2.18 14.34 1.16
C LEU A 84 -1.57 15.64 0.63
N TYR A 85 -1.59 15.82 -0.70
CA TYR A 85 -1.05 17.02 -1.35
C TYR A 85 -1.98 18.20 -1.11
N ASP A 86 -3.30 17.98 -1.13
CA ASP A 86 -4.28 19.01 -0.80
C ASP A 86 -4.09 19.52 0.64
N ALA A 87 -3.86 18.62 1.61
CA ALA A 87 -3.59 18.99 2.99
C ALA A 87 -2.29 19.80 3.11
N LEU A 88 -1.21 19.32 2.48
CA LEU A 88 0.07 20.03 2.47
C LEU A 88 -0.06 21.40 1.80
N ALA A 89 -0.71 21.49 0.64
CA ALA A 89 -0.93 22.75 -0.09
C ALA A 89 -1.71 23.78 0.73
N LYS A 90 -2.76 23.36 1.44
CA LYS A 90 -3.50 24.23 2.35
C LYS A 90 -2.63 24.75 3.49
N TRP A 91 -1.78 23.89 4.05
CA TRP A 91 -0.85 24.27 5.12
C TRP A 91 0.25 25.21 4.63
N ILE A 92 0.79 25.01 3.42
CA ILE A 92 1.80 25.88 2.80
C ILE A 92 1.33 27.34 2.78
N LEU A 93 0.05 27.57 2.43
CA LEU A 93 -0.53 28.92 2.35
C LEU A 93 -0.55 29.66 3.69
N THR A 94 -0.40 28.97 4.81
CA THR A 94 -0.40 29.57 6.15
C THR A 94 1.00 29.83 6.71
N GLN A 95 2.06 29.40 6.02
CA GLN A 95 3.45 29.55 6.48
C GLN A 95 4.09 30.84 6.00
N ARG A 96 4.76 31.56 6.91
CA ARG A 96 5.65 32.68 6.56
C ARG A 96 7.09 32.21 6.34
N ASN A 97 7.57 31.30 7.17
CA ASN A 97 8.84 30.61 7.01
C ASN A 97 8.56 29.22 6.46
N LEU A 98 8.54 29.08 5.14
CA LEU A 98 8.21 27.82 4.49
C LEU A 98 9.46 26.92 4.45
N PRO A 99 9.41 25.69 4.96
CA PRO A 99 10.54 24.78 4.86
C PRO A 99 10.73 24.29 3.42
N GLY A 100 11.90 23.73 3.13
CA GLY A 100 12.08 22.98 1.89
C GLY A 100 11.12 21.78 1.84
N LEU A 101 10.63 21.43 0.66
CA LEU A 101 9.62 20.38 0.49
C LEU A 101 10.06 19.36 -0.56
N SER A 102 10.02 18.09 -0.21
CA SER A 102 10.13 16.96 -1.15
C SER A 102 8.89 16.09 -1.04
N ILE A 103 8.34 15.67 -2.18
CA ILE A 103 7.19 14.76 -2.22
C ILE A 103 7.56 13.56 -3.08
N ILE A 104 7.50 12.37 -2.48
CA ILE A 104 7.64 11.12 -3.21
C ILE A 104 6.28 10.80 -3.83
N ARG A 105 6.20 10.80 -5.17
CA ARG A 105 4.91 10.71 -5.85
C ARG A 105 4.30 9.31 -5.76
N ASP A 106 5.11 8.30 -6.07
CA ASP A 106 4.76 6.90 -6.17
C ASP A 106 6.04 6.06 -6.30
N TYR A 107 5.95 4.76 -6.06
CA TYR A 107 7.06 3.81 -6.13
C TYR A 107 6.62 2.43 -6.65
N TYR A 108 5.51 2.38 -7.38
CA TYR A 108 4.84 1.16 -7.86
C TYR A 108 5.73 0.19 -8.65
N GLN A 109 6.74 0.70 -9.35
CA GLN A 109 7.70 -0.09 -10.15
C GLN A 109 9.09 -0.16 -9.53
N HIS A 110 9.27 0.33 -8.29
CA HIS A 110 10.57 0.34 -7.65
C HIS A 110 11.09 -1.10 -7.47
N PRO A 111 12.33 -1.45 -7.87
CA PRO A 111 12.81 -2.83 -7.81
C PRO A 111 12.72 -3.45 -6.42
N ALA A 112 13.09 -2.71 -5.36
CA ALA A 112 12.98 -3.22 -4.00
C ALA A 112 11.52 -3.46 -3.54
N PHE A 113 10.56 -2.73 -4.12
CA PHE A 113 9.15 -2.95 -3.82
C PHE A 113 8.65 -4.25 -4.47
N ILE A 114 8.95 -4.43 -5.75
CA ILE A 114 8.62 -5.67 -6.47
C ILE A 114 9.29 -6.89 -5.80
N GLN A 115 10.55 -6.76 -5.36
CA GLN A 115 11.25 -7.83 -4.67
C GLN A 115 10.66 -8.13 -3.28
N ALA A 116 10.26 -7.11 -2.52
CA ALA A 116 9.59 -7.32 -1.23
C ALA A 116 8.26 -8.07 -1.40
N LEU A 117 7.45 -7.70 -2.43
CA LEU A 117 6.23 -8.42 -2.77
C LEU A 117 6.51 -9.87 -3.21
N ALA A 118 7.52 -10.08 -4.07
CA ALA A 118 7.88 -11.41 -4.52
C ALA A 118 8.38 -12.28 -3.35
N GLN A 119 9.13 -11.69 -2.42
CA GLN A 119 9.61 -12.40 -1.24
C GLN A 119 8.47 -12.72 -0.27
N SER A 120 7.49 -11.83 -0.07
CA SER A 120 6.34 -12.13 0.78
C SER A 120 5.51 -13.30 0.22
N VAL A 121 5.34 -13.37 -1.10
CA VAL A 121 4.69 -14.49 -1.78
C VAL A 121 5.47 -15.79 -1.59
N ARG A 122 6.79 -15.78 -1.83
CA ARG A 122 7.64 -16.97 -1.66
C ARG A 122 7.65 -17.48 -0.22
N ASP A 123 7.77 -16.58 0.76
CA ASP A 123 7.75 -16.92 2.18
C ASP A 123 6.42 -17.56 2.57
N TYR A 124 5.30 -16.99 2.10
CA TYR A 124 3.97 -17.53 2.34
C TYR A 124 3.83 -18.93 1.75
N GLN A 125 4.22 -19.11 0.48
CA GLN A 125 4.12 -20.38 -0.22
C GLN A 125 5.05 -21.46 0.33
N ALA A 126 6.18 -21.08 0.95
CA ALA A 126 7.06 -22.03 1.63
C ALA A 126 6.38 -22.70 2.84
N VAL A 127 5.41 -22.03 3.46
CA VAL A 127 4.64 -22.53 4.60
C VAL A 127 3.31 -23.15 4.18
N HIS A 128 2.61 -22.52 3.24
CA HIS A 128 1.23 -22.85 2.88
C HIS A 128 1.10 -23.63 1.55
N GLY A 129 2.21 -23.85 0.84
CA GLY A 129 2.21 -24.48 -0.47
C GLY A 129 1.95 -23.51 -1.62
N GLN A 130 2.14 -24.02 -2.84
CA GLN A 130 1.95 -23.27 -4.09
C GLN A 130 0.49 -23.37 -4.55
N PRO A 131 -0.16 -22.25 -4.93
CA PRO A 131 -1.50 -22.27 -5.46
C PRO A 131 -1.50 -22.64 -6.95
N GLU A 132 -2.66 -23.00 -7.50
CA GLU A 132 -2.85 -23.08 -8.95
C GLU A 132 -2.82 -21.68 -9.58
N LYS A 133 -3.40 -20.69 -8.89
CA LYS A 133 -3.44 -19.29 -9.33
C LYS A 133 -3.11 -18.28 -8.23
N LEU A 134 -2.37 -17.24 -8.58
CA LEU A 134 -2.15 -16.05 -7.76
C LEU A 134 -2.99 -14.88 -8.27
N LEU A 135 -3.85 -14.31 -7.43
CA LEU A 135 -4.63 -13.12 -7.74
C LEU A 135 -4.04 -11.88 -7.06
N MET A 136 -3.63 -10.90 -7.85
CA MET A 136 -3.23 -9.59 -7.36
C MET A 136 -4.44 -8.65 -7.43
N SER A 137 -5.11 -8.48 -6.29
CA SER A 137 -6.35 -7.71 -6.17
C SER A 137 -6.08 -6.30 -5.65
N PHE A 138 -6.40 -5.28 -6.43
CA PHE A 138 -6.21 -3.88 -6.10
C PHE A 138 -7.54 -3.22 -5.74
N HIS A 139 -7.56 -2.19 -4.90
CA HIS A 139 -8.80 -1.44 -4.65
C HIS A 139 -9.24 -0.75 -5.95
N GLY A 140 -10.51 -0.86 -6.34
CA GLY A 140 -11.00 -0.25 -7.58
C GLY A 140 -11.05 1.27 -7.50
N ILE A 141 -11.08 1.92 -8.66
CA ILE A 141 -11.54 3.31 -8.79
C ILE A 141 -12.69 3.37 -9.80
N PRO A 142 -13.60 4.37 -9.71
CA PRO A 142 -14.62 4.54 -10.73
C PRO A 142 -13.97 4.81 -12.10
N GLN A 143 -14.47 4.17 -13.15
CA GLN A 143 -13.90 4.24 -14.51
C GLN A 143 -13.70 5.70 -14.99
N PRO A 144 -14.62 6.65 -14.73
CA PRO A 144 -14.43 8.04 -15.14
C PRO A 144 -13.25 8.77 -14.48
N TYR A 145 -12.69 8.27 -13.38
CA TYR A 145 -11.45 8.82 -12.82
C TYR A 145 -10.26 8.42 -13.69
N ALA A 146 -10.18 7.14 -14.07
CA ALA A 146 -9.19 6.66 -15.01
C ALA A 146 -9.31 7.37 -16.37
N ASP A 147 -10.53 7.53 -16.89
CA ASP A 147 -10.78 8.22 -18.17
C ASP A 147 -10.34 9.69 -18.15
N LYS A 148 -10.32 10.32 -16.97
CA LYS A 148 -9.83 11.70 -16.75
C LYS A 148 -8.32 11.79 -16.53
N GLY A 149 -7.60 10.67 -16.63
CA GLY A 149 -6.15 10.63 -16.55
C GLY A 149 -5.59 10.23 -15.18
N ASP A 150 -6.40 9.67 -14.28
CA ASP A 150 -5.87 9.03 -13.08
C ASP A 150 -5.03 7.80 -13.47
N PRO A 151 -3.71 7.77 -13.16
CA PRO A 151 -2.82 6.72 -13.64
C PRO A 151 -2.90 5.42 -12.83
N TYR A 152 -3.72 5.37 -11.78
CA TYR A 152 -3.73 4.30 -10.80
C TYR A 152 -3.88 2.91 -11.45
N ALA A 153 -4.89 2.73 -12.29
CA ALA A 153 -5.19 1.42 -12.91
C ALA A 153 -4.02 0.88 -13.74
N ASP A 154 -3.35 1.72 -14.52
CA ASP A 154 -2.21 1.31 -15.34
C ASP A 154 -0.99 0.96 -14.48
N ARG A 155 -0.80 1.69 -13.38
CA ARG A 155 0.29 1.41 -12.42
C ARG A 155 0.06 0.13 -11.63
N CYS A 156 -1.19 -0.19 -11.31
CA CYS A 156 -1.55 -1.49 -10.75
C CYS A 156 -1.20 -2.62 -11.73
N ARG A 157 -1.55 -2.47 -13.02
CA ARG A 157 -1.20 -3.45 -14.06
C ARG A 157 0.30 -3.63 -14.20
N ILE A 158 1.08 -2.54 -14.19
CA ILE A 158 2.54 -2.62 -14.23
C ILE A 158 3.09 -3.32 -12.98
N THR A 159 2.59 -2.99 -11.79
CA THR A 159 3.00 -3.67 -10.55
C THR A 159 2.74 -5.16 -10.63
N ALA A 160 1.55 -5.56 -11.09
CA ALA A 160 1.16 -6.96 -11.20
C ALA A 160 2.02 -7.73 -12.20
N GLN A 161 2.28 -7.13 -13.36
CA GLN A 161 3.16 -7.73 -14.37
C GLN A 161 4.59 -7.91 -13.83
N LEU A 162 5.18 -6.87 -13.23
CA LEU A 162 6.53 -6.94 -12.69
C LEU A 162 6.65 -7.97 -11.56
N LEU A 163 5.61 -8.12 -10.75
CA LEU A 163 5.57 -9.15 -9.70
C LEU A 163 5.47 -10.55 -10.30
N ALA A 164 4.59 -10.75 -11.28
CA ALA A 164 4.47 -12.04 -11.98
C ALA A 164 5.80 -12.44 -12.65
N ASP A 165 6.47 -11.49 -13.31
CA ASP A 165 7.79 -11.69 -13.92
C ASP A 165 8.83 -12.07 -12.86
N ALA A 166 8.86 -11.36 -11.72
CA ALA A 166 9.78 -11.64 -10.63
C ALA A 166 9.55 -13.02 -9.98
N LEU A 167 8.31 -13.51 -10.01
CA LEU A 167 7.94 -14.85 -9.53
C LEU A 167 8.09 -15.95 -10.59
N GLY A 168 8.33 -15.58 -11.86
CA GLY A 168 8.42 -16.53 -12.97
C GLY A 168 7.10 -17.22 -13.30
N LEU A 169 5.97 -16.54 -13.09
CA LEU A 169 4.63 -17.09 -13.34
C LEU A 169 4.29 -17.04 -14.83
N SER A 170 3.65 -18.10 -15.35
CA SER A 170 3.05 -18.09 -16.69
C SER A 170 1.74 -17.29 -16.70
N GLU A 171 1.26 -16.88 -17.87
CA GLU A 171 0.00 -16.13 -18.03
C GLU A 171 -1.23 -16.86 -17.45
N GLU A 172 -1.18 -18.18 -17.32
CA GLU A 172 -2.27 -18.99 -16.76
C GLU A 172 -2.25 -19.05 -15.22
N GLN A 173 -1.11 -18.73 -14.59
CA GLN A 173 -0.90 -18.88 -13.15
C GLN A 173 -1.24 -17.63 -12.34
N TRP A 174 -1.57 -16.52 -12.99
CA TRP A 174 -1.91 -15.29 -12.27
C TRP A 174 -2.95 -14.45 -12.98
N ALA A 175 -3.53 -13.51 -12.24
CA ALA A 175 -4.31 -12.42 -12.81
C ALA A 175 -4.23 -11.18 -11.93
N ILE A 176 -4.62 -10.05 -12.51
CA ILE A 176 -4.89 -8.80 -11.80
C ILE A 176 -6.40 -8.57 -11.76
N SER A 177 -6.91 -8.02 -10.65
CA SER A 177 -8.30 -7.57 -10.55
C SER A 177 -8.45 -6.33 -9.67
N PHE A 178 -9.65 -5.76 -9.70
CA PHE A 178 -10.04 -4.59 -8.92
C PHE A 178 -11.27 -4.90 -8.05
N GLN A 179 -11.16 -4.60 -6.75
CA GLN A 179 -12.13 -4.94 -5.70
C GLN A 179 -12.85 -3.71 -5.13
N SER A 180 -13.67 -3.89 -4.09
CA SER A 180 -14.33 -2.83 -3.30
C SER A 180 -15.12 -1.82 -4.15
N ARG A 181 -16.04 -2.31 -4.99
CA ARG A 181 -16.85 -1.47 -5.88
C ARG A 181 -18.13 -1.05 -5.17
N PHE A 182 -18.49 0.23 -5.30
CA PHE A 182 -19.69 0.80 -4.69
C PHE A 182 -20.58 1.54 -5.68
N GLY A 183 -21.89 1.42 -5.50
CA GLY A 183 -22.89 2.10 -6.32
C GLY A 183 -23.08 1.49 -7.72
N LYS A 184 -23.78 2.22 -8.59
CA LYS A 184 -24.17 1.75 -9.93
C LYS A 184 -23.22 2.19 -11.05
N GLN A 185 -22.25 3.03 -10.73
CA GLN A 185 -21.30 3.55 -11.71
C GLN A 185 -20.35 2.43 -12.16
N GLU A 186 -19.79 2.53 -13.37
CA GLU A 186 -18.78 1.58 -13.83
C GLU A 186 -17.44 1.83 -13.12
N TRP A 187 -16.76 0.74 -12.77
CA TRP A 187 -15.45 0.73 -12.12
C TRP A 187 -14.43 0.07 -13.04
N VAL A 188 -13.16 0.30 -12.76
CA VAL A 188 -12.06 -0.33 -13.50
C VAL A 188 -12.16 -1.85 -13.41
N LYS A 189 -11.94 -2.51 -14.56
CA LYS A 189 -12.00 -3.97 -14.74
C LYS A 189 -10.60 -4.58 -14.88
N PRO A 190 -10.45 -5.90 -14.65
CA PRO A 190 -11.51 -6.88 -14.30
C PRO A 190 -11.88 -6.84 -12.81
N TYR A 191 -13.06 -7.35 -12.46
CA TYR A 191 -13.58 -7.31 -11.09
C TYR A 191 -13.18 -8.56 -10.30
N THR A 192 -12.72 -8.39 -9.06
CA THR A 192 -12.23 -9.48 -8.20
C THR A 192 -13.29 -10.55 -7.95
N ASP A 193 -14.51 -10.13 -7.61
CA ASP A 193 -15.64 -11.02 -7.39
C ASP A 193 -16.01 -11.84 -8.62
N ALA A 194 -16.14 -11.19 -9.78
CA ALA A 194 -16.48 -11.85 -11.03
C ALA A 194 -15.43 -12.88 -11.45
N LEU A 195 -14.14 -12.56 -11.27
CA LEU A 195 -13.04 -13.44 -11.63
C LEU A 195 -12.96 -14.66 -10.70
N LEU A 196 -13.17 -14.47 -9.39
CA LEU A 196 -13.20 -15.57 -8.43
C LEU A 196 -14.40 -16.49 -8.67
N GLU A 197 -15.58 -15.94 -8.97
CA GLU A 197 -16.75 -16.75 -9.34
C GLU A 197 -16.49 -17.56 -10.63
N GLU A 198 -15.85 -16.94 -11.62
CA GLU A 198 -15.46 -17.61 -12.87
C GLU A 198 -14.49 -18.76 -12.61
N TRP A 199 -13.41 -18.54 -11.86
CA TRP A 199 -12.44 -19.57 -11.51
C TRP A 199 -13.04 -20.70 -10.67
N GLY A 200 -13.98 -20.37 -9.78
CA GLY A 200 -14.73 -21.36 -9.03
C GLY A 200 -15.54 -22.28 -9.96
N LYS A 201 -16.27 -21.70 -10.92
CA LYS A 201 -17.03 -22.47 -11.93
C LYS A 201 -16.15 -23.31 -12.85
N GLN A 202 -14.93 -22.86 -13.11
CA GLN A 202 -13.91 -23.60 -13.87
C GLN A 202 -13.27 -24.74 -13.06
N GLY A 203 -13.52 -24.79 -11.74
CA GLY A 203 -13.01 -25.84 -10.86
C GLY A 203 -11.54 -25.70 -10.48
N VAL A 204 -11.01 -24.47 -10.52
CA VAL A 204 -9.64 -24.12 -10.06
C VAL A 204 -9.45 -24.63 -8.64
N LYS A 205 -8.35 -25.36 -8.39
CA LYS A 205 -8.14 -26.10 -7.15
C LYS A 205 -7.63 -25.26 -6.00
N SER A 206 -6.85 -24.22 -6.28
CA SER A 206 -6.37 -23.33 -5.23
C SER A 206 -6.03 -21.94 -5.74
N VAL A 207 -6.40 -20.94 -4.95
CA VAL A 207 -6.12 -19.51 -5.20
C VAL A 207 -5.45 -18.91 -3.98
N GLN A 208 -4.34 -18.21 -4.19
CA GLN A 208 -3.82 -17.24 -3.23
C GLN A 208 -4.10 -15.84 -3.72
N VAL A 209 -4.53 -14.94 -2.84
CA VAL A 209 -4.84 -13.54 -3.15
C VAL A 209 -3.96 -12.62 -2.33
N MET A 210 -3.47 -11.54 -2.93
CA MET A 210 -2.74 -10.48 -2.24
C MET A 210 -3.22 -9.10 -2.71
N SER A 211 -2.98 -8.06 -1.91
CA SER A 211 -3.28 -6.67 -2.29
C SER A 211 -2.04 -5.78 -2.33
N PRO A 212 -1.35 -5.65 -3.49
CA PRO A 212 -0.09 -4.91 -3.57
C PRO A 212 -0.23 -3.39 -3.39
N ALA A 213 -1.44 -2.82 -3.42
CA ALA A 213 -1.65 -1.39 -3.21
C ALA A 213 -1.66 -0.96 -1.74
N PHE A 214 -1.70 -1.89 -0.79
CA PHE A 214 -1.71 -1.59 0.64
C PHE A 214 -0.35 -1.89 1.27
N SER A 215 0.20 -0.90 1.98
CA SER A 215 1.42 -1.04 2.76
C SER A 215 1.20 -1.78 4.08
N ALA A 216 -0.03 -1.76 4.59
CA ALA A 216 -0.44 -2.32 5.87
C ALA A 216 -1.84 -2.94 5.74
N ASP A 217 -2.05 -4.07 6.39
CA ASP A 217 -3.37 -4.69 6.47
C ASP A 217 -4.34 -3.81 7.27
N CYS A 218 -5.59 -3.73 6.80
CA CYS A 218 -6.68 -3.10 7.50
C CYS A 218 -7.88 -4.05 7.60
N LEU A 219 -8.81 -3.74 8.50
CA LEU A 219 -10.01 -4.56 8.74
C LEU A 219 -10.84 -4.77 7.47
N GLU A 220 -10.98 -3.73 6.65
CA GLU A 220 -11.71 -3.80 5.38
C GLU A 220 -11.08 -4.82 4.43
N THR A 221 -9.75 -4.78 4.28
CA THR A 221 -9.00 -5.73 3.47
C THR A 221 -9.15 -7.16 4.00
N LEU A 222 -9.10 -7.38 5.32
CA LEU A 222 -9.24 -8.72 5.90
C LEU A 222 -10.67 -9.27 5.76
N GLU A 223 -11.72 -8.47 5.98
CA GLU A 223 -13.10 -8.95 5.85
C GLU A 223 -13.46 -9.23 4.39
N GLU A 224 -13.09 -8.35 3.45
CA GLU A 224 -13.38 -8.54 2.03
C GLU A 224 -12.51 -9.65 1.42
N LEU A 225 -11.18 -9.54 1.54
CA LEU A 225 -10.27 -10.49 0.87
C LEU A 225 -10.20 -11.82 1.58
N ALA A 226 -10.17 -11.90 2.90
CA ALA A 226 -9.95 -13.18 3.56
C ALA A 226 -11.25 -13.98 3.76
N LEU A 227 -12.41 -13.32 3.84
CA LEU A 227 -13.69 -13.98 4.12
C LEU A 227 -14.64 -13.98 2.92
N GLN A 228 -15.05 -12.80 2.44
CA GLN A 228 -16.10 -12.72 1.39
C GLN A 228 -15.64 -13.35 0.07
N ASN A 229 -14.41 -13.06 -0.35
CA ASN A 229 -13.85 -13.62 -1.57
C ASN A 229 -13.60 -15.13 -1.47
N ALA A 230 -13.22 -15.62 -0.29
CA ALA A 230 -13.06 -17.05 -0.05
C ALA A 230 -14.40 -17.78 -0.19
N GLU A 231 -15.45 -17.27 0.46
CA GLU A 231 -16.81 -17.81 0.38
C GLU A 231 -17.32 -17.83 -1.06
N MET A 232 -17.11 -16.76 -1.82
CA MET A 232 -17.53 -16.66 -3.21
C MET A 232 -16.85 -17.69 -4.11
N PHE A 233 -15.52 -17.78 -4.04
CA PHE A 233 -14.74 -18.74 -4.83
C PHE A 233 -15.15 -20.19 -4.54
N GLN A 234 -15.25 -20.53 -3.25
CA GLN A 234 -15.59 -21.89 -2.80
C GLN A 234 -17.03 -22.26 -3.14
N SER A 235 -17.98 -21.33 -2.94
CA SER A 235 -19.40 -21.56 -3.27
C SER A 235 -19.64 -21.76 -4.76
N ALA A 236 -18.79 -21.17 -5.61
CA ALA A 236 -18.84 -21.34 -7.05
C ALA A 236 -18.23 -22.68 -7.55
N GLY A 237 -17.63 -23.48 -6.65
CA GLY A 237 -17.01 -24.77 -6.97
C GLY A 237 -15.47 -24.79 -6.94
N GLY A 238 -14.85 -23.68 -6.51
CA GLY A 238 -13.40 -23.58 -6.29
C GLY A 238 -12.92 -24.39 -5.08
N GLY A 239 -11.62 -24.68 -5.04
CA GLY A 239 -10.99 -25.40 -3.94
C GLY A 239 -10.47 -24.50 -2.82
N GLU A 240 -9.17 -24.57 -2.54
CA GLU A 240 -8.55 -23.84 -1.43
C GLU A 240 -8.39 -22.35 -1.73
N TYR A 241 -8.60 -21.52 -0.72
CA TYR A 241 -8.42 -20.07 -0.81
C TYR A 241 -7.53 -19.60 0.32
N ALA A 242 -6.59 -18.71 0.00
CA ALA A 242 -5.66 -18.15 0.97
C ALA A 242 -5.40 -16.67 0.68
N TYR A 243 -5.29 -15.86 1.74
CA TYR A 243 -4.87 -14.46 1.66
C TYR A 243 -3.41 -14.34 2.10
N ILE A 244 -2.59 -13.71 1.26
CA ILE A 244 -1.21 -13.32 1.56
C ILE A 244 -1.26 -11.92 2.20
N PRO A 245 -0.80 -11.75 3.45
CA PRO A 245 -0.78 -10.46 4.14
C PRO A 245 -0.07 -9.35 3.34
N ALA A 246 -0.46 -8.10 3.59
CA ALA A 246 0.28 -6.95 3.10
C ALA A 246 1.73 -6.96 3.62
N LEU A 247 2.58 -6.11 3.05
CA LEU A 247 3.98 -6.05 3.46
C LEU A 247 4.18 -5.66 4.93
N ASN A 248 3.21 -4.97 5.54
CA ASN A 248 3.17 -4.63 6.96
C ASN A 248 4.53 -4.07 7.44
N SER A 249 5.05 -4.51 8.58
CA SER A 249 6.35 -4.11 9.12
C SER A 249 7.47 -5.09 8.74
N ARG A 250 7.35 -5.83 7.63
CA ARG A 250 8.42 -6.76 7.20
C ARG A 250 9.75 -6.03 7.00
N PRO A 251 10.90 -6.64 7.34
CA PRO A 251 12.20 -5.99 7.21
C PRO A 251 12.53 -5.50 5.80
N ASP A 252 12.15 -6.24 4.76
CA ASP A 252 12.35 -5.87 3.35
C ASP A 252 11.51 -4.64 2.96
N HIS A 253 10.31 -4.50 3.52
CA HIS A 253 9.47 -3.32 3.34
C HIS A 253 10.01 -2.09 4.08
N ILE A 254 10.49 -2.24 5.32
CA ILE A 254 11.16 -1.15 6.06
C ILE A 254 12.41 -0.67 5.29
N ALA A 255 13.19 -1.60 4.74
CA ALA A 255 14.34 -1.28 3.91
C ALA A 255 13.96 -0.50 2.65
N LEU A 256 12.86 -0.86 1.97
CA LEU A 256 12.31 -0.08 0.86
C LEU A 256 11.96 1.35 1.29
N LEU A 257 11.15 1.51 2.35
CA LEU A 257 10.72 2.84 2.81
C LEU A 257 11.92 3.72 3.16
N SER A 258 12.93 3.13 3.79
CA SER A 258 14.19 3.80 4.12
C SER A 258 14.94 4.21 2.84
N THR A 259 15.05 3.32 1.85
CA THR A 259 15.70 3.60 0.55
C THR A 259 15.04 4.76 -0.20
N LEU A 260 13.70 4.84 -0.18
CA LEU A 260 12.96 5.93 -0.82
C LEU A 260 13.27 7.30 -0.16
N LEU A 261 13.46 7.31 1.16
CA LEU A 261 13.81 8.50 1.93
C LEU A 261 15.30 8.86 1.77
N GLN A 262 16.19 7.87 1.72
CA GLN A 262 17.64 8.05 1.52
C GLN A 262 17.95 8.92 0.29
N ALA A 263 17.30 8.64 -0.85
CA ALA A 263 17.51 9.41 -2.08
C ALA A 263 17.22 10.92 -1.90
N ASN A 264 16.27 11.27 -1.03
CA ASN A 264 15.96 12.66 -0.70
C ASN A 264 16.95 13.23 0.32
N LEU A 265 17.27 12.46 1.36
CA LEU A 265 18.23 12.86 2.40
C LEU A 265 19.65 13.09 1.84
N ASP A 266 20.09 12.25 0.91
CA ASP A 266 21.39 12.42 0.22
C ASP A 266 21.43 13.73 -0.58
N GLY A 267 20.31 14.10 -1.22
CA GLY A 267 20.17 15.40 -1.87
C GLY A 267 20.25 16.57 -0.87
N LEU A 268 19.68 16.40 0.32
CA LEU A 268 19.78 17.39 1.40
C LEU A 268 21.19 17.50 1.95
N LYS A 269 21.98 16.41 2.03
CA LYS A 269 23.39 16.49 2.45
C LYS A 269 24.18 17.42 1.55
N GLN A 270 23.91 17.39 0.24
CA GLN A 270 24.56 18.29 -0.70
C GLN A 270 24.05 19.73 -0.58
N THR A 271 22.77 19.91 -0.25
CA THR A 271 22.13 21.22 -0.16
C THR A 271 22.52 21.97 1.12
N PHE A 272 22.64 21.26 2.24
CA PHE A 272 23.00 21.81 3.55
C PHE A 272 24.49 21.68 3.87
N ALA A 273 25.31 21.19 2.93
CA ALA A 273 26.75 21.13 3.10
C ALA A 273 27.33 22.53 3.38
N HIS A 274 28.18 22.62 4.41
CA HIS A 274 28.94 23.82 4.78
C HIS A 274 30.42 23.64 4.44
#